data_AF-A0A920EIL9-F1
#
_entry.id   AF-A0A920EIL9-F1
#
_cell.length_a   1.000
_cell.length_b   1.000
_cell.length_c   1.000
_cell.angle_alpha   90.00
_cell.angle_beta   90.00
_cell.angle_gamma   90.00
#
_symmetry.space_group_name_H-M   'P 1'
#
loop_
_entity.id
_entity.type
_entity.pdbx_description
1 polymer ?
#
loop_
_entity_poly.entity_id
_entity_poly.type
_entity_poly.pdbx_seq_one_letter_code
_entity_poly.pdbx_strand_id
1 'polypeptide(L)'
;MREFYLHLPENYSDQVPPLPVLISLHGGGDYADANMAYSGFRQLADQNSFVTIYPQGAIYEEKNSTGWNTEFEGVDDITFLESVIDWTIENFNVQPKEFYAAGFSNGAFMAYHMACNLSHKIAAVAPVAGLMGITTYETCNPIHSMSIIHLHGELDNVITLMEVMSICRSRIMEQPAVLLPTGRILMSVMFLRRKYFSQRET
;
A
#
# COMPACT_ATOMS: atom_id res chain seq x y z
N MET A 1 1.66 12.57 18.24
CA MET A 1 0.47 12.64 17.38
C MET A 1 0.97 12.66 15.95
N ARG A 2 0.46 11.79 15.07
CA ARG A 2 0.82 11.77 13.66
C ARG A 2 -0.26 12.47 12.84
N GLU A 3 0.16 13.12 11.77
CA GLU A 3 -0.72 13.89 10.88
C GLU A 3 -1.01 13.14 9.59
N PHE A 4 -2.06 13.57 8.90
CA PHE A 4 -2.40 13.11 7.56
C PHE A 4 -3.16 14.21 6.83
N TYR A 5 -3.08 14.21 5.52
CA TYR A 5 -3.90 15.06 4.65
C TYR A 5 -5.00 14.22 4.02
N LEU A 6 -6.18 14.82 3.85
CA LEU A 6 -7.31 14.19 3.17
C LEU A 6 -7.81 15.15 2.09
N HIS A 7 -8.00 14.64 0.88
CA HIS A 7 -8.61 15.38 -0.23
C HIS A 7 -9.92 14.70 -0.62
N LEU A 8 -11.01 15.46 -0.50
CA LEU A 8 -12.31 15.10 -1.03
C LEU A 8 -12.39 15.55 -2.49
N PRO A 9 -12.84 14.69 -3.40
CA PRO A 9 -12.99 15.09 -4.79
C PRO A 9 -14.07 16.16 -4.93
N GLU A 10 -14.00 16.99 -5.99
CA GLU A 10 -14.94 18.11 -6.20
C GLU A 10 -16.43 17.70 -6.14
N ASN A 11 -16.75 16.47 -6.51
CA ASN A 11 -18.12 15.95 -6.53
C ASN A 11 -18.53 15.21 -5.24
N TYR A 12 -17.71 15.25 -4.18
CA TYR A 12 -18.03 14.67 -2.89
C TYR A 12 -19.25 15.35 -2.25
N SER A 13 -20.17 14.54 -1.73
CA SER A 13 -21.21 14.99 -0.80
C SER A 13 -21.82 13.81 -0.03
N ASP A 14 -22.54 14.08 1.05
CA ASP A 14 -23.29 13.04 1.78
C ASP A 14 -24.49 12.48 1.01
N GLN A 15 -24.77 12.99 -0.19
CA GLN A 15 -25.91 12.60 -1.04
C GLN A 15 -25.52 11.69 -2.21
N VAL A 16 -24.22 11.50 -2.47
CA VAL A 16 -23.73 10.53 -3.47
C VAL A 16 -23.52 9.15 -2.84
N PRO A 17 -23.40 8.07 -3.63
CA PRO A 17 -22.96 6.79 -3.09
C PRO A 17 -21.62 6.90 -2.35
N PRO A 18 -21.38 6.10 -1.29
CA PRO A 18 -20.12 6.12 -0.56
C PRO A 18 -18.93 5.93 -1.50
N LEU A 19 -17.91 6.78 -1.38
CA LEU A 19 -16.77 6.76 -2.30
C LEU A 19 -15.69 5.76 -1.84
N PRO A 20 -14.96 5.13 -2.77
CA PRO A 20 -13.74 4.42 -2.45
C PRO A 20 -12.64 5.40 -2.00
N VAL A 21 -11.63 4.88 -1.31
CA VAL A 21 -10.54 5.68 -0.73
C VAL A 21 -9.19 5.15 -1.17
N LEU A 22 -8.31 6.02 -1.64
CA LEU A 22 -6.92 5.70 -1.95
C LEU A 22 -5.97 6.33 -0.90
N ILE A 23 -5.24 5.49 -0.19
CA ILE A 23 -4.16 5.89 0.71
C ILE A 23 -2.86 5.93 -0.09
N SER A 24 -2.20 7.08 -0.11
CA SER A 24 -0.93 7.30 -0.79
C SER A 24 0.21 7.44 0.21
N LEU A 25 1.09 6.44 0.23
CA LEU A 25 2.19 6.30 1.18
C LEU A 25 3.50 6.85 0.57
N HIS A 26 4.08 7.86 1.21
CA HIS A 26 5.32 8.49 0.77
C HIS A 26 6.54 7.57 0.93
N GLY A 27 7.63 7.90 0.24
CA GLY A 27 8.91 7.18 0.36
C GLY A 27 9.67 7.46 1.66
N GLY A 28 10.75 6.71 1.91
CA GLY A 28 11.59 6.96 3.08
C GLY A 28 12.28 8.31 2.98
N GLY A 29 12.22 9.12 4.03
CA GLY A 29 12.74 10.49 4.08
C GLY A 29 11.91 11.54 3.37
N ASP A 30 10.70 11.18 2.96
CA ASP A 30 9.75 12.09 2.33
C ASP A 30 8.62 12.51 3.28
N TYR A 31 7.80 13.45 2.86
CA TYR A 31 6.70 14.01 3.64
C TYR A 31 5.36 13.88 2.91
N ALA A 32 4.29 13.81 3.68
CA ALA A 32 2.95 13.58 3.17
C ALA A 32 2.46 14.71 2.24
N ASP A 33 2.83 15.96 2.52
CA ASP A 33 2.52 17.12 1.70
C ASP A 33 3.25 17.09 0.35
N ALA A 34 4.53 16.69 0.34
CA ALA A 34 5.31 16.49 -0.86
C ALA A 34 4.72 15.37 -1.72
N ASN A 35 4.41 14.21 -1.12
CA ASN A 35 3.75 13.10 -1.81
C ASN A 35 2.37 13.49 -2.37
N MET A 36 1.60 14.28 -1.64
CA MET A 36 0.35 14.87 -2.13
C MET A 36 0.55 15.82 -3.33
N ALA A 37 1.67 16.51 -3.38
CA ALA A 37 2.01 17.43 -4.48
C ALA A 37 2.44 16.69 -5.75
N TYR A 38 3.26 15.64 -5.67
CA TYR A 38 3.84 14.99 -6.84
C TYR A 38 3.09 13.74 -7.34
N SER A 39 2.29 13.07 -6.49
CA SER A 39 1.67 11.77 -6.86
C SER A 39 0.58 11.87 -7.92
N GLY A 40 -0.04 13.05 -8.09
CA GLY A 40 -1.12 13.29 -9.05
C GLY A 40 -2.48 12.69 -8.65
N PHE A 41 -2.57 11.99 -7.52
CA PHE A 41 -3.81 11.30 -7.15
C PHE A 41 -4.97 12.25 -6.82
N ARG A 42 -4.73 13.49 -6.38
CA ARG A 42 -5.81 14.49 -6.18
C ARG A 42 -6.56 14.80 -7.48
N GLN A 43 -5.83 15.03 -8.56
CA GLN A 43 -6.44 15.30 -9.87
C GLN A 43 -7.22 14.09 -10.38
N LEU A 44 -6.69 12.88 -10.16
CA LEU A 44 -7.38 11.64 -10.53
C LEU A 44 -8.62 11.40 -9.66
N ALA A 45 -8.57 11.76 -8.38
CA ALA A 45 -9.70 11.71 -7.46
C ALA A 45 -10.86 12.59 -7.96
N ASP A 46 -10.57 13.83 -8.36
CA ASP A 46 -11.57 14.74 -8.91
C ASP A 46 -12.20 14.19 -10.20
N GLN A 47 -11.41 13.53 -11.04
CA GLN A 47 -11.88 12.97 -12.32
C GLN A 47 -12.67 11.66 -12.16
N ASN A 48 -12.35 10.85 -11.15
CA ASN A 48 -12.84 9.46 -11.03
C ASN A 48 -13.66 9.20 -9.76
N SER A 49 -13.94 10.24 -8.96
CA SER A 49 -14.80 10.17 -7.77
C SER A 49 -14.29 9.22 -6.69
N PHE A 50 -13.12 9.52 -6.11
CA PHE A 50 -12.60 8.81 -4.94
C PHE A 50 -11.90 9.75 -3.98
N VAL A 51 -11.86 9.40 -2.69
CA VAL A 51 -11.14 10.19 -1.67
C VAL A 51 -9.67 9.80 -1.65
N THR A 52 -8.77 10.75 -1.41
CA THR A 52 -7.35 10.44 -1.19
C THR A 52 -6.88 10.83 0.20
N ILE A 53 -6.04 9.97 0.79
CA ILE A 53 -5.42 10.18 2.10
C ILE A 53 -3.91 10.10 1.94
N TYR A 54 -3.19 11.05 2.54
CA TYR A 54 -1.73 11.11 2.56
C TYR A 54 -1.28 11.14 4.03
N PRO A 55 -1.06 9.96 4.64
CA PRO A 55 -0.60 9.88 6.03
C PRO A 55 0.90 10.18 6.13
N GLN A 56 1.31 10.79 7.24
CA GLN A 56 2.72 11.07 7.53
C GLN A 56 3.34 9.91 8.32
N GLY A 57 4.36 9.29 7.73
CA GLY A 57 5.20 8.29 8.38
C GLY A 57 5.94 8.87 9.58
N ALA A 58 6.25 8.03 10.55
CA ALA A 58 6.91 8.44 11.79
C ALA A 58 8.36 8.88 11.55
N ILE A 59 8.90 9.67 12.48
CA ILE A 59 10.32 9.99 12.52
C ILE A 59 11.06 8.78 13.12
N TYR A 60 12.00 8.23 12.36
CA TYR A 60 12.97 7.28 12.85
C TYR A 60 14.14 8.03 13.47
N GLU A 61 14.21 8.07 14.80
CA GLU A 61 15.25 8.79 15.53
C GLU A 61 16.66 8.37 15.08
N GLU A 62 16.88 7.08 14.84
CA GLU A 62 18.17 6.54 14.38
C GLU A 62 18.58 7.04 12.99
N LYS A 63 17.60 7.32 12.11
CA LYS A 63 17.82 7.78 10.73
C LYS A 63 17.64 9.28 10.57
N ASN A 64 17.21 9.97 11.62
CA ASN A 64 16.79 11.37 11.63
C ASN A 64 15.92 11.73 10.42
N SER A 65 14.97 10.84 10.08
CA SER A 65 14.24 10.86 8.83
C SER A 65 12.87 10.22 9.01
N THR A 66 11.91 10.62 8.19
CA THR A 66 10.55 10.04 8.16
C THR A 66 10.54 8.69 7.44
N GLY A 67 9.57 7.83 7.78
CA GLY A 67 9.38 6.56 7.08
C GLY A 67 8.31 5.68 7.73
N TRP A 68 8.28 4.44 7.28
CA TRP A 68 7.31 3.41 7.66
C TRP A 68 7.99 2.16 8.20
N ASN A 69 7.41 1.63 9.27
CA ASN A 69 7.85 0.42 9.96
C ASN A 69 7.09 -0.79 9.48
N THR A 70 7.81 -1.72 8.87
CA THR A 70 7.27 -3.02 8.45
C THR A 70 7.87 -4.18 9.24
N GLU A 71 8.62 -3.88 10.30
CA GLU A 71 9.24 -4.83 11.22
C GLU A 71 8.43 -4.93 12.52
N PHE A 72 8.69 -5.97 13.32
CA PHE A 72 7.95 -6.21 14.57
C PHE A 72 8.29 -5.22 15.70
N GLU A 73 9.50 -4.65 15.68
CA GLU A 73 9.97 -3.70 16.68
C GLU A 73 9.95 -2.29 16.10
N GLY A 74 9.69 -1.29 16.95
CA GLY A 74 9.67 0.13 16.57
C GLY A 74 8.27 0.74 16.60
N VAL A 75 8.07 1.79 15.80
CA VAL A 75 6.79 2.51 15.73
C VAL A 75 5.72 1.61 15.11
N ASP A 76 4.54 1.56 15.72
CA ASP A 76 3.40 0.81 15.18
C ASP A 76 2.66 1.64 14.12
N ASP A 77 3.13 1.55 12.88
CA ASP A 77 2.49 2.23 11.74
C ASP A 77 1.14 1.63 11.34
N ILE A 78 0.93 0.33 11.55
CA ILE A 78 -0.34 -0.34 11.21
C ILE A 78 -1.48 0.19 12.08
N THR A 79 -1.30 0.29 13.39
CA THR A 79 -2.35 0.81 14.29
C THR A 79 -2.73 2.25 13.95
N PHE A 80 -1.78 3.08 13.53
CA PHE A 80 -2.08 4.44 13.07
C PHE A 80 -2.83 4.48 11.75
N LEU A 81 -2.38 3.72 10.75
CA LEU A 81 -3.05 3.68 9.46
C LEU A 81 -4.47 3.12 9.59
N GLU A 82 -4.67 2.13 10.47
CA GLU A 82 -6.00 1.66 10.84
C GLU A 82 -6.85 2.77 11.49
N SER A 83 -6.28 3.51 12.44
CA SER A 83 -6.97 4.64 13.09
C SER A 83 -7.37 5.73 12.10
N VAL A 84 -6.55 6.00 11.08
CA VAL A 84 -6.87 6.96 10.01
C VAL A 84 -8.03 6.44 9.14
N ILE A 85 -8.04 5.14 8.82
CA ILE A 85 -9.15 4.51 8.09
C ILE A 85 -10.44 4.61 8.90
N ASP A 86 -10.41 4.22 10.18
CA ASP A 86 -11.57 4.27 11.07
C ASP A 86 -12.12 5.68 11.22
N TRP A 87 -11.24 6.64 11.49
CA TRP A 87 -11.63 8.05 11.55
C TRP A 87 -12.25 8.53 10.24
N THR A 88 -11.72 8.11 9.08
CA THR A 88 -12.30 8.49 7.78
C THR A 88 -13.70 7.92 7.60
N ILE A 89 -13.92 6.65 7.97
CA ILE A 89 -15.23 5.99 7.90
C ILE A 89 -16.25 6.69 8.80
N GLU A 90 -15.83 7.14 9.98
CA GLU A 90 -16.70 7.83 10.94
C GLU A 90 -17.09 9.24 10.50
N ASN A 91 -16.23 9.92 9.74
CA ASN A 91 -16.39 11.35 9.43
C ASN A 91 -16.84 11.64 7.99
N PHE A 92 -16.75 10.67 7.08
CA PHE A 92 -17.07 10.87 5.67
C PHE A 92 -17.90 9.71 5.10
N ASN A 93 -18.78 10.03 4.15
CA ASN A 93 -19.48 9.06 3.31
C ASN A 93 -18.53 8.28 2.37
N VAL A 94 -17.79 7.32 2.93
CA VAL A 94 -16.84 6.44 2.23
C VAL A 94 -17.19 4.98 2.43
N GLN A 95 -16.75 4.11 1.51
CA GLN A 95 -17.05 2.69 1.56
C GLN A 95 -16.06 1.93 2.47
N PRO A 96 -16.48 1.33 3.61
CA PRO A 96 -15.58 0.77 4.63
C PRO A 96 -14.64 -0.37 4.19
N LYS A 97 -14.89 -0.99 3.04
CA LYS A 97 -14.12 -2.13 2.49
C LYS A 97 -13.52 -1.84 1.11
N GLU A 98 -13.54 -0.57 0.66
CA GLU A 98 -12.94 -0.13 -0.60
C GLU A 98 -11.84 0.89 -0.32
N PHE A 99 -10.98 0.56 0.64
CA PHE A 99 -9.72 1.25 0.85
C PHE A 99 -8.62 0.59 0.01
N TYR A 100 -7.89 1.39 -0.72
CA TYR A 100 -6.79 1.00 -1.58
C TYR A 100 -5.51 1.65 -1.03
N ALA A 101 -4.36 0.99 -1.16
CA ALA A 101 -3.08 1.59 -0.77
C ALA A 101 -2.09 1.57 -1.93
N ALA A 102 -1.56 2.74 -2.28
CA ALA A 102 -0.44 2.89 -3.20
C ALA A 102 0.75 3.48 -2.43
N GLY A 103 1.96 3.08 -2.79
CA GLY A 103 3.14 3.61 -2.11
C GLY A 103 4.41 3.46 -2.93
N PHE A 104 5.38 4.34 -2.68
CA PHE A 104 6.67 4.37 -3.37
C PHE A 104 7.82 4.02 -2.42
N SER A 105 8.79 3.21 -2.87
CA SER A 105 9.97 2.83 -2.08
C SER A 105 9.57 2.27 -0.71
N ASN A 106 10.01 2.83 0.41
CA ASN A 106 9.56 2.42 1.75
C ASN A 106 8.02 2.42 1.92
N GLY A 107 7.29 3.33 1.27
CA GLY A 107 5.82 3.32 1.23
C GLY A 107 5.24 2.10 0.49
N ALA A 108 5.97 1.53 -0.47
CA ALA A 108 5.58 0.29 -1.14
C ALA A 108 5.72 -0.94 -0.23
N PHE A 109 6.72 -0.97 0.65
CA PHE A 109 6.82 -2.01 1.71
C PHE A 109 5.62 -1.91 2.64
N MET A 110 5.27 -0.69 3.05
CA MET A 110 4.09 -0.46 3.90
C MET A 110 2.79 -0.83 3.19
N ALA A 111 2.64 -0.56 1.89
CA ALA A 111 1.46 -1.01 1.14
C ALA A 111 1.31 -2.54 1.19
N TYR A 112 2.40 -3.29 1.01
CA TYR A 112 2.39 -4.74 1.22
C TYR A 112 2.05 -5.13 2.67
N HIS A 113 2.60 -4.42 3.65
CA HIS A 113 2.37 -4.68 5.06
C HIS A 113 0.90 -4.45 5.45
N MET A 114 0.27 -3.38 4.93
CA MET A 114 -1.17 -3.12 5.07
C MET A 114 -2.02 -4.21 4.42
N ALA A 115 -1.64 -4.71 3.24
CA ALA A 115 -2.38 -5.78 2.57
C ALA A 115 -2.48 -7.05 3.44
N CYS A 116 -1.44 -7.35 4.22
CA CYS A 116 -1.40 -8.50 5.11
C CYS A 116 -2.12 -8.24 6.44
N ASN A 117 -1.87 -7.09 7.08
CA ASN A 117 -2.33 -6.81 8.43
C ASN A 117 -3.72 -6.14 8.50
N LEU A 118 -4.13 -5.43 7.45
CA LEU A 118 -5.40 -4.71 7.36
C LEU A 118 -6.31 -5.26 6.25
N SER A 119 -6.19 -6.56 5.96
CA SER A 119 -6.99 -7.24 4.92
C SER A 119 -8.50 -7.23 5.14
N HIS A 120 -9.00 -6.81 6.30
CA HIS A 120 -10.43 -6.58 6.55
C HIS A 120 -10.93 -5.23 6.04
N LYS A 121 -10.03 -4.30 5.71
CA LYS A 121 -10.31 -2.93 5.26
C LYS A 121 -9.76 -2.66 3.86
N ILE A 122 -8.59 -3.22 3.53
CA ILE A 122 -7.89 -2.99 2.26
C ILE A 122 -8.40 -3.94 1.17
N ALA A 123 -8.83 -3.38 0.03
CA ALA A 123 -9.34 -4.12 -1.12
C ALA A 123 -8.26 -4.51 -2.14
N ALA A 124 -7.27 -3.63 -2.35
CA ALA A 124 -6.14 -3.87 -3.25
C ALA A 124 -4.99 -2.90 -2.95
N VAL A 125 -3.77 -3.26 -3.41
CA VAL A 125 -2.58 -2.42 -3.24
C VAL A 125 -1.77 -2.25 -4.52
N ALA A 126 -1.11 -1.09 -4.65
CA ALA A 126 -0.29 -0.68 -5.79
C ALA A 126 1.12 -0.24 -5.35
N PRO A 127 2.01 -1.19 -4.97
CA PRO A 127 3.38 -0.89 -4.58
C PRO A 127 4.26 -0.52 -5.79
N VAL A 128 5.06 0.54 -5.63
CA VAL A 128 5.98 1.06 -6.66
C VAL A 128 7.42 1.09 -6.12
N ALA A 129 8.37 0.52 -6.85
CA ALA A 129 9.80 0.53 -6.52
C ALA A 129 10.09 0.02 -5.10
N GLY A 130 9.44 -1.08 -4.68
CA GLY A 130 9.65 -1.70 -3.37
C GLY A 130 9.35 -3.17 -3.39
N LEU A 131 9.28 -3.83 -2.23
CA LEU A 131 9.00 -5.25 -2.14
C LEU A 131 8.28 -5.60 -0.84
N MET A 132 7.72 -6.81 -0.76
CA MET A 132 7.19 -7.32 0.49
C MET A 132 8.35 -7.76 1.38
N GLY A 133 8.55 -7.08 2.51
CA GLY A 133 9.61 -7.41 3.46
C GLY A 133 9.49 -8.85 3.99
N ILE A 134 10.61 -9.45 4.40
CA ILE A 134 10.66 -10.84 4.87
C ILE A 134 9.70 -11.05 6.04
N THR A 135 9.74 -10.18 7.04
CA THR A 135 8.82 -10.20 8.20
C THR A 135 7.35 -10.22 7.77
N THR A 136 6.99 -9.33 6.84
CA THR A 136 5.63 -9.27 6.29
C THR A 136 5.28 -10.59 5.58
N TYR A 137 6.18 -11.08 4.73
CA TYR A 137 5.97 -12.32 3.99
C TYR A 137 5.79 -13.53 4.91
N GLU A 138 6.54 -13.61 6.01
CA GLU A 138 6.50 -14.71 6.96
C GLU A 138 5.17 -14.78 7.73
N THR A 139 4.60 -13.63 8.11
CA THR A 139 3.36 -13.56 8.89
C THR A 139 2.11 -13.32 8.06
N CYS A 140 2.23 -12.99 6.78
CA CYS A 140 1.08 -12.65 5.93
C CYS A 140 0.03 -13.75 5.87
N ASN A 141 -1.19 -13.42 6.28
CA ASN A 141 -2.35 -14.31 6.23
C ASN A 141 -3.65 -13.51 6.00
N PRO A 142 -3.87 -12.96 4.80
CA PRO A 142 -5.02 -12.09 4.53
C PRO A 142 -6.34 -12.86 4.66
N ILE A 143 -7.44 -12.18 4.98
CA ILE A 143 -8.75 -12.83 5.13
C ILE A 143 -9.46 -13.09 3.79
N HIS A 144 -9.02 -12.45 2.71
CA HIS A 144 -9.50 -12.67 1.35
C HIS A 144 -8.35 -12.59 0.34
N SER A 145 -8.62 -13.02 -0.89
CA SER A 145 -7.69 -12.80 -2.00
C SER A 145 -7.66 -11.31 -2.35
N MET A 146 -6.48 -10.70 -2.39
CA MET A 146 -6.32 -9.27 -2.63
C MET A 146 -5.62 -9.02 -3.96
N SER A 147 -6.11 -8.08 -4.77
CA SER A 147 -5.44 -7.71 -6.02
C SER A 147 -4.21 -6.84 -5.73
N ILE A 148 -3.13 -7.09 -6.44
CA ILE A 148 -1.89 -6.32 -6.37
C ILE A 148 -1.47 -5.91 -7.77
N ILE A 149 -1.14 -4.64 -7.97
CA ILE A 149 -0.40 -4.17 -9.15
C ILE A 149 0.95 -3.63 -8.72
N HIS A 150 2.01 -4.38 -8.99
CA HIS A 150 3.37 -3.99 -8.65
C HIS A 150 4.05 -3.34 -9.85
N LEU A 151 4.72 -2.22 -9.61
CA LEU A 151 5.49 -1.49 -10.61
C LEU A 151 6.94 -1.35 -10.14
N HIS A 152 7.91 -1.74 -10.96
CA HIS A 152 9.33 -1.66 -10.61
C HIS A 152 10.19 -1.24 -11.79
N GLY A 153 11.19 -0.38 -11.55
CA GLY A 153 12.16 -0.02 -12.58
C GLY A 153 13.16 -1.15 -12.81
N GLU A 154 13.43 -1.51 -14.08
CA GLU A 154 14.41 -2.57 -14.38
C GLU A 154 15.84 -2.19 -13.98
N LEU A 155 16.11 -0.89 -13.92
CA LEU A 155 17.42 -0.30 -13.59
C LEU A 155 17.46 0.29 -12.17
N ASP A 156 16.52 -0.08 -11.30
CA ASP A 156 16.55 0.32 -9.89
C ASP A 156 17.79 -0.30 -9.21
N ASN A 157 18.68 0.57 -8.75
CA ASN A 157 19.92 0.19 -8.07
C ASN A 157 19.83 0.35 -6.53
N VAL A 158 18.68 0.76 -6.01
CA VAL A 158 18.39 0.83 -4.57
C VAL A 158 17.70 -0.44 -4.13
N ILE A 159 16.66 -0.86 -4.85
CA ILE A 159 15.96 -2.13 -4.65
C ILE A 159 15.99 -2.86 -5.98
N THR A 160 16.82 -3.89 -6.05
CA THR A 160 17.12 -4.53 -7.32
C THR A 160 15.96 -5.40 -7.79
N LEU A 161 15.78 -5.49 -9.10
CA LEU A 161 14.77 -6.37 -9.71
C LEU A 161 14.95 -7.84 -9.26
N MET A 162 16.18 -8.27 -8.99
CA MET A 162 16.48 -9.61 -8.51
C MET A 162 15.83 -9.89 -7.15
N GLU A 163 15.88 -8.92 -6.22
CA GLU A 163 15.24 -9.02 -4.90
C GLU A 163 13.72 -9.12 -5.03
N VAL A 164 13.12 -8.29 -5.87
CA VAL A 164 11.68 -8.32 -6.17
C VAL A 164 11.25 -9.69 -6.71
N MET A 165 11.99 -10.22 -7.68
CA MET A 165 11.67 -11.51 -8.32
C MET A 165 11.84 -12.70 -7.38
N SER A 166 12.66 -12.61 -6.34
CA SER A 166 12.77 -13.64 -5.30
C SER A 166 11.45 -13.83 -4.56
N ILE A 167 10.78 -12.73 -4.21
CA ILE A 167 9.56 -12.72 -3.40
C ILE A 167 8.32 -12.97 -4.26
N CYS A 168 8.29 -12.44 -5.49
CA CYS A 168 7.15 -12.60 -6.39
C CYS A 168 6.94 -14.03 -6.90
N ARG A 169 7.96 -14.90 -6.80
CA ARG A 169 7.86 -16.33 -7.14
C ARG A 169 7.35 -17.20 -5.99
N SER A 170 6.94 -16.59 -4.88
CA SER A 170 6.41 -17.30 -3.71
C SER A 170 4.96 -17.77 -3.90
N ARG A 171 4.54 -18.76 -3.11
CA ARG A 171 3.17 -19.31 -3.17
C ARG A 171 2.06 -18.34 -2.72
N ILE A 172 2.42 -17.23 -2.06
CA ILE A 172 1.45 -16.25 -1.53
C ILE A 172 1.07 -15.24 -2.61
N MET A 173 2.01 -14.88 -3.50
CA MET A 173 1.78 -13.99 -4.63
C MET A 173 1.69 -14.82 -5.90
N GLU A 174 0.50 -15.34 -6.22
CA GLU A 174 0.28 -16.05 -7.48
C GLU A 174 0.28 -15.05 -8.64
N GLN A 175 1.19 -15.25 -9.60
CA GLN A 175 1.32 -14.42 -10.79
C GLN A 175 0.56 -15.02 -11.98
N PRO A 176 -0.37 -14.28 -12.59
CA PRO A 176 -0.47 -14.20 -14.04
C PRO A 176 0.46 -13.07 -14.50
N ALA A 177 1.77 -13.33 -14.59
CA ALA A 177 2.71 -12.30 -15.02
C ALA A 177 2.48 -11.95 -16.49
N VAL A 178 1.75 -10.87 -16.76
CA VAL A 178 1.86 -10.15 -18.04
C VAL A 178 3.02 -9.18 -17.89
N LEU A 179 4.23 -9.66 -18.19
CA LEU A 179 5.37 -8.80 -18.47
C LEU A 179 5.00 -7.96 -19.70
N LEU A 180 4.62 -6.70 -19.51
CA LEU A 180 4.62 -5.73 -20.60
C LEU A 180 6.03 -5.13 -20.66
N PRO A 181 6.90 -5.58 -21.59
CA PRO A 181 8.22 -4.99 -21.72
C PRO A 181 8.02 -3.65 -22.42
N THR A 182 7.75 -2.61 -21.64
CA THR A 182 7.76 -1.22 -22.12
C THR A 182 9.18 -0.66 -22.20
N GLY A 183 10.19 -1.50 -21.92
CA GLY A 183 11.60 -1.23 -22.13
C GLY A 183 12.30 -0.52 -20.97
N ARG A 184 11.61 -0.23 -19.85
CA ARG A 184 12.19 0.39 -18.63
C ARG A 184 11.48 0.03 -17.31
N ILE A 185 10.22 -0.39 -17.37
CA ILE A 185 9.38 -0.65 -16.19
C ILE A 185 8.78 -2.05 -16.29
N LEU A 186 8.97 -2.84 -15.23
CA LEU A 186 8.25 -4.07 -14.98
C LEU A 186 6.90 -3.76 -14.32
N MET A 187 5.81 -4.23 -14.93
CA MET A 187 4.48 -4.24 -14.31
C MET A 187 4.05 -5.69 -14.07
N SER A 188 3.65 -6.01 -12.84
CA SER A 188 3.15 -7.34 -12.45
C SER A 188 1.79 -7.22 -11.79
N VAL A 189 0.77 -7.87 -12.38
CA VAL A 189 -0.54 -8.04 -11.74
C VAL A 189 -0.53 -9.37 -11.00
N MET A 190 -0.84 -9.35 -9.71
CA MET A 190 -0.72 -10.48 -8.79
C MET A 190 -1.93 -10.58 -7.88
N PHE A 191 -2.13 -11.76 -7.28
CA PHE A 191 -3.10 -11.95 -6.21
C PHE A 191 -2.42 -12.41 -4.93
N LEU A 192 -2.66 -11.69 -3.82
CA LEU A 192 -2.26 -12.09 -2.49
C LEU A 192 -3.25 -13.11 -1.94
N ARG A 193 -2.79 -14.31 -1.58
CA ARG A 193 -3.63 -15.39 -1.04
C ARG A 193 -3.22 -15.80 0.37
N ARG A 194 -4.12 -16.51 1.06
CA ARG A 194 -3.77 -17.18 2.34
C ARG A 194 -2.67 -18.21 2.13
N LYS A 195 -1.77 -18.31 3.12
CA LYS A 195 -0.88 -19.46 3.25
C LYS A 195 -1.70 -20.70 3.59
N TYR A 196 -1.85 -21.60 2.63
CA TYR A 196 -2.30 -22.96 2.94
C TYR A 196 -1.09 -23.78 3.39
N PHE A 197 -1.00 -24.06 4.69
CA PHE A 197 -0.13 -25.12 5.17
C PHE A 197 -0.73 -26.46 4.71
N SER A 198 -0.05 -27.13 3.79
CA SER A 198 -0.30 -28.56 3.57
C SER A 198 0.04 -29.25 4.89
N GLN A 199 -0.99 -29.68 5.63
CA GLN A 199 -0.79 -30.76 6.58
C GLN A 199 -0.38 -31.96 5.72
N ARG A 200 0.88 -32.38 5.82
CA ARG A 200 1.21 -33.75 5.44
C ARG A 200 0.56 -34.61 6.50
N GLU A 201 -0.47 -35.36 6.09
CA GLU A 201 -0.98 -36.49 6.86
C GLU A 201 0.22 -37.37 7.25
N THR A 202 0.40 -37.57 8.55
CA THR A 202 1.29 -38.60 9.13
C THR A 202 0.44 -39.77 9.57
#